data_AF-A0A3Q8FR89-F1
#
_entry.id   AF-A0A3Q8FR89-F1
#
_cell.length_a   1.000
_cell.length_b   1.000
_cell.length_c   1.000
_cell.angle_alpha   90.00
_cell.angle_beta   90.00
_cell.angle_gamma   90.00
#
_symmetry.space_group_name_H-M   'P 1'
#
loop_
_entity.id
_entity.type
_entity.pdbx_description
1 polymer ?
#
loop_
_entity_poly.entity_id
_entity_poly.type
_entity_poly.pdbx_seq_one_letter_code
_entity_poly.pdbx_strand_id
1 'polypeptide(L)'
;MTLPSGFQWTTSSTSRPGEVPTVIACDGVWVVAMFQRVDDGSWVATLDRHRNGPGGPSRRCSSYEQGRAGAEMWVARHEARLRDDVDQIRRYRDAVKANRLAKASIDPPFGWMG
;
A
#
# COMPACT_ATOMS: atom_id res chain seq x y z
N MET A 1 0.17 -16.56 -7.53
CA MET A 1 0.13 -15.71 -8.74
C MET A 1 1.35 -14.82 -8.67
N THR A 2 2.07 -14.55 -9.76
CA THR A 2 3.18 -13.60 -9.68
C THR A 2 2.64 -12.18 -9.65
N LEU A 3 3.25 -11.29 -8.87
CA LEU A 3 2.89 -9.87 -8.87
C LEU A 3 3.15 -9.25 -10.25
N PRO A 4 2.31 -8.31 -10.70
CA PRO A 4 2.59 -7.55 -11.90
C PRO A 4 3.88 -6.73 -11.77
N SER A 5 4.52 -6.42 -12.91
CA SER A 5 5.79 -5.68 -12.94
C SER A 5 5.71 -4.35 -12.17
N GLY A 6 6.75 -4.04 -11.38
CA GLY A 6 6.81 -2.82 -10.55
C GLY A 6 6.08 -2.93 -9.20
N PHE A 7 5.25 -3.95 -8.99
CA PHE A 7 4.72 -4.30 -7.68
C PHE A 7 5.67 -5.30 -7.00
N GLN A 8 5.97 -5.05 -5.73
CA GLN A 8 6.88 -5.92 -4.97
C GLN A 8 6.45 -6.04 -3.52
N TRP A 9 6.74 -7.21 -2.95
CA TRP A 9 6.65 -7.41 -1.51
C TRP A 9 7.85 -6.75 -0.83
N THR A 10 7.58 -6.03 0.27
CA THR A 10 8.58 -5.39 1.11
C THR A 10 8.16 -5.45 2.59
N THR A 11 9.06 -5.11 3.49
CA THR A 11 8.76 -5.01 4.92
C THR A 11 8.07 -3.69 5.25
N SER A 12 7.26 -3.69 6.30
CA SER A 12 6.62 -2.48 6.82
C SER A 12 7.62 -1.56 7.54
N SER A 13 8.75 -2.10 7.99
CA SER A 13 9.84 -1.36 8.61
C SER A 13 11.19 -1.82 8.08
N THR A 14 12.08 -0.86 7.83
CA THR A 14 13.49 -1.12 7.52
C THR A 14 14.32 -1.37 8.78
N SER A 15 13.81 -1.02 9.97
CA SER A 15 14.54 -1.11 11.24
C SER A 15 14.49 -2.49 11.91
N ARG A 16 13.79 -3.45 11.32
CA ARG A 16 13.66 -4.82 11.84
C ARG A 16 14.18 -5.84 10.82
N PRO A 17 15.49 -6.11 10.83
CA PRO A 17 16.08 -7.13 9.97
C PRO A 17 15.44 -8.50 10.25
N GLY A 18 15.07 -9.24 9.20
CA GLY A 18 14.50 -10.58 9.31
C GLY A 18 12.96 -10.64 9.44
N GLU A 19 12.27 -9.50 9.42
CA GLU A 19 10.80 -9.48 9.37
C GLU A 19 10.30 -10.00 8.01
N VAL A 20 9.21 -10.77 8.03
CA VAL A 20 8.57 -11.24 6.80
C VAL A 20 7.99 -10.07 6.00
N PRO A 21 8.04 -10.08 4.66
CA PRO A 21 7.43 -9.01 3.86
C PRO A 21 5.91 -8.93 4.04
N THR A 22 5.43 -7.84 4.61
CA THR A 22 4.01 -7.64 4.92
C THR A 22 3.34 -6.58 4.05
N VAL A 23 4.06 -5.92 3.15
CA VAL A 23 3.55 -4.82 2.34
C VAL A 23 3.74 -5.12 0.86
N ILE A 24 2.72 -4.83 0.04
CA ILE A 24 2.92 -4.70 -1.41
C ILE A 24 3.03 -3.22 -1.74
N ALA A 25 4.13 -2.85 -2.39
CA ALA A 25 4.39 -1.49 -2.84
C ALA A 25 4.63 -1.41 -4.35
N CYS A 26 4.28 -0.26 -4.93
CA CYS A 26 4.63 0.14 -6.29
C CYS A 26 5.16 1.58 -6.24
N ASP A 27 6.37 1.82 -6.76
CA ASP A 27 7.05 3.13 -6.69
C ASP A 27 7.05 3.78 -5.29
N GLY A 28 7.28 2.96 -4.26
CA GLY A 28 7.29 3.39 -2.86
C GLY A 28 5.91 3.77 -2.30
N VAL A 29 4.82 3.49 -3.01
CA VAL A 29 3.44 3.66 -2.55
C VAL A 29 2.89 2.32 -2.09
N TRP A 30 2.42 2.26 -0.84
CA TRP A 30 1.88 1.03 -0.26
C TRP A 30 0.44 0.84 -0.68
N VAL A 31 0.17 -0.22 -1.45
CA VAL A 31 -1.18 -0.53 -1.96
C VAL A 31 -1.89 -1.58 -1.11
N VAL A 32 -1.13 -2.50 -0.51
CA VAL A 32 -1.61 -3.48 0.46
C VAL A 32 -0.68 -3.49 1.66
N ALA A 33 -1.23 -3.58 2.87
CA ALA A 33 -0.45 -3.86 4.08
C ALA A 33 -1.12 -4.98 4.88
N MET A 34 -0.34 -5.99 5.24
CA MET A 34 -0.74 -7.10 6.07
C MET A 34 -0.24 -6.92 7.49
N PHE A 35 -1.01 -7.37 8.46
CA PHE A 35 -0.57 -7.46 9.85
C PHE A 35 -1.19 -8.68 10.52
N GLN A 36 -0.46 -9.23 11.47
CA GLN A 36 -0.98 -10.25 12.36
C GLN A 36 -1.68 -9.56 13.53
N ARG A 37 -2.88 -10.02 13.86
CA ARG A 37 -3.57 -9.56 15.06
C ARG A 37 -2.90 -10.15 16.30
N VAL A 38 -2.90 -9.38 17.38
CA VAL A 38 -2.31 -9.78 18.67
C VAL A 38 -3.24 -10.72 19.46
N ASP A 39 -4.56 -10.63 19.24
CA ASP A 39 -5.55 -11.37 20.03
C ASP A 39 -5.65 -12.84 19.64
N ASP A 40 -5.85 -13.13 18.35
CA ASP A 40 -6.10 -14.48 17.84
C ASP A 40 -4.99 -14.99 16.91
N GLY A 41 -3.94 -14.20 16.67
CA GLY A 41 -2.86 -14.53 15.76
C GLY A 41 -3.28 -14.60 14.28
N SER A 42 -4.53 -14.24 13.95
CA SER A 42 -5.01 -14.25 12.57
C SER A 42 -4.41 -13.10 11.77
N TRP A 43 -4.34 -13.29 10.45
CA TRP A 43 -3.79 -12.29 9.56
C TRP A 43 -4.88 -11.41 8.99
N VAL A 44 -4.57 -10.14 8.77
CA VAL A 44 -5.47 -9.18 8.12
C VAL A 44 -4.71 -8.48 7.01
N ALA A 45 -5.30 -8.43 5.82
CA ALA A 45 -4.83 -7.62 4.70
C ALA A 45 -5.68 -6.35 4.59
N THR A 46 -5.04 -5.20 4.67
CA THR A 46 -5.65 -3.89 4.34
C THR A 46 -5.38 -3.58 2.88
N LEU A 47 -6.46 -3.33 2.14
CA LEU A 47 -6.46 -3.06 0.71
C LEU A 47 -6.60 -1.55 0.48
N ASP A 48 -6.13 -1.08 -0.67
CA ASP A 48 -6.15 0.34 -1.01
C ASP A 48 -5.55 1.21 0.11
N ARG A 49 -4.43 0.75 0.66
CA ARG A 49 -3.76 1.39 1.80
C ARG A 49 -3.36 2.83 1.49
N HIS A 50 -3.05 3.11 0.22
CA HIS A 50 -2.73 4.43 -0.31
C HIS A 50 -3.94 5.37 -0.44
N ARG A 51 -5.16 4.85 -0.52
CA ARG A 51 -6.40 5.66 -0.63
C ARG A 51 -7.06 5.95 0.70
N ASN A 52 -6.93 5.04 1.66
CA ASN A 52 -7.78 5.05 2.85
C ASN A 52 -7.01 5.20 4.17
N GLY A 53 -5.68 5.22 4.13
CA GLY A 53 -4.91 5.24 5.36
C GLY A 53 -5.00 3.91 6.13
N PRO A 54 -4.68 3.91 7.44
CA PRO A 54 -4.76 2.73 8.31
C PRO A 54 -6.18 2.16 8.49
N GLY A 55 -7.24 2.90 8.16
CA GLY A 55 -8.64 2.52 8.38
C GLY A 55 -9.38 1.97 7.16
N GLY A 56 -8.65 1.63 6.08
CA GLY A 56 -9.24 1.19 4.83
C GLY A 56 -9.92 -0.18 4.85
N PRO A 57 -10.53 -0.57 3.72
CA PRO A 57 -11.11 -1.90 3.54
C PRO A 57 -10.11 -3.00 3.91
N SER A 58 -10.54 -3.93 4.75
CA SER A 58 -9.70 -5.04 5.20
C SER A 58 -10.35 -6.40 4.94
N ARG A 59 -9.51 -7.43 4.91
CA ARG A 59 -9.89 -8.83 4.75
C ARG A 59 -9.16 -9.66 5.79
N ARG A 60 -9.90 -10.46 6.57
CA ARG A 60 -9.30 -11.47 7.44
C ARG A 60 -8.76 -12.63 6.60
N CYS A 61 -7.66 -13.20 7.03
CA CYS A 61 -6.92 -14.28 6.39
C CYS A 61 -6.65 -15.36 7.45
N SER A 62 -6.78 -16.63 7.06
CA SER A 62 -6.51 -17.75 7.98
C SER A 62 -5.01 -17.99 8.21
N SER A 63 -4.15 -17.54 7.30
CA SER A 63 -2.69 -17.57 7.44
C SER A 63 -2.02 -16.43 6.68
N TYR A 64 -0.73 -16.23 6.93
CA TYR A 64 0.11 -15.30 6.19
C TYR A 64 0.17 -15.65 4.70
N GLU A 65 0.38 -16.92 4.36
CA GLU A 65 0.50 -17.41 3.00
C GLU A 65 -0.81 -17.24 2.23
N GLN A 66 -1.94 -17.54 2.88
CA GLN A 66 -3.26 -17.32 2.27
C GLN A 66 -3.50 -15.82 2.04
N GLY A 67 -3.15 -14.98 3.01
CA GLY A 67 -3.27 -13.53 2.87
C GLY A 67 -2.40 -13.00 1.73
N ARG A 68 -1.17 -13.49 1.60
CA ARG A 68 -0.26 -13.15 0.50
C ARG A 68 -0.84 -13.55 -0.86
N ALA A 69 -1.29 -14.79 -1.02
CA ALA A 69 -1.87 -15.24 -2.28
C ALA A 69 -3.12 -14.44 -2.65
N GLY A 70 -3.97 -14.13 -1.67
CA GLY A 70 -5.14 -13.27 -1.86
C GLY A 70 -4.79 -11.84 -2.24
N ALA A 71 -3.78 -11.26 -1.60
CA ALA A 71 -3.28 -9.92 -1.90
C ALA A 71 -2.67 -9.84 -3.32
N GLU A 72 -1.86 -10.82 -3.71
CA GLU A 72 -1.28 -10.93 -5.07
C GLU A 72 -2.39 -11.01 -6.12
N MET A 73 -3.39 -11.86 -5.91
CA MET A 73 -4.56 -11.95 -6.80
C MET A 73 -5.35 -10.65 -6.87
N TRP A 74 -5.53 -9.96 -5.73
CA TRP A 74 -6.23 -8.69 -5.71
C TRP A 74 -5.47 -7.60 -6.46
N VAL A 75 -4.14 -7.52 -6.29
CA VAL A 75 -3.29 -6.58 -7.04
C VAL A 75 -3.36 -6.86 -8.53
N ALA A 76 -3.21 -8.11 -8.95
CA ALA A 76 -3.34 -8.49 -10.35
C ALA A 76 -4.71 -8.10 -10.94
N ARG A 77 -5.79 -8.30 -10.19
CA ARG A 77 -7.15 -7.92 -10.62
C ARG A 77 -7.35 -6.41 -10.78
N HIS A 78 -6.67 -5.61 -9.97
CA HIS A 78 -6.87 -4.15 -9.92
C HIS A 78 -5.66 -3.37 -10.46
N GLU A 79 -4.77 -4.02 -11.20
CA GLU A 79 -3.48 -3.47 -11.62
C GLU A 79 -3.62 -2.09 -12.26
N ALA A 80 -4.47 -1.96 -13.28
CA ALA A 80 -4.66 -0.71 -14.02
C ALA A 80 -5.04 0.46 -13.09
N ARG A 81 -6.05 0.26 -12.24
CA ARG A 81 -6.48 1.27 -11.26
C ARG A 81 -5.38 1.61 -10.26
N LEU A 82 -4.65 0.61 -9.78
CA LEU A 82 -3.56 0.83 -8.82
C LEU A 82 -2.44 1.66 -9.44
N ARG A 83 -2.11 1.43 -10.71
CA ARG A 83 -1.12 2.24 -11.43
C ARG A 83 -1.59 3.69 -11.56
N ASP A 84 -2.84 3.91 -11.97
CA ASP A 84 -3.41 5.26 -12.07
C ASP A 84 -3.39 6.00 -10.72
N ASP A 85 -3.64 5.29 -9.62
CA ASP A 85 -3.57 5.86 -8.28
C ASP A 85 -2.14 6.22 -7.86
N VAL A 86 -1.19 5.33 -8.15
CA VAL A 86 0.23 5.56 -7.87
C VAL A 86 0.73 6.76 -8.66
N ASP A 87 0.34 6.89 -9.93
CA ASP A 87 0.72 8.03 -10.77
C ASP A 87 0.12 9.35 -10.26
N GLN A 88 -1.13 9.35 -9.78
CA GLN A 88 -1.71 10.53 -9.11
C GLN A 88 -0.90 10.94 -7.88
N ILE A 89 -0.51 9.98 -7.05
CA ILE A 89 0.33 10.24 -5.87
C ILE A 89 1.71 10.77 -6.26
N ARG A 90 2.33 10.22 -7.32
CA ARG A 90 3.62 10.70 -7.82
C ARG A 90 3.53 12.15 -8.28
N ARG A 91 2.55 12.49 -9.11
CA ARG A 91 2.30 13.87 -9.57
C ARG A 91 2.08 14.82 -8.40
N TYR A 92 1.32 14.40 -7.39
CA TYR A 92 1.13 15.18 -6.17
C TYR A 92 2.44 15.42 -5.42
N ARG A 93 3.25 14.37 -5.19
CA ARG A 93 4.56 14.49 -4.54
C ARG A 93 5.51 15.41 -5.31
N ASP A 94 5.52 15.34 -6.63
CA ASP A 94 6.33 16.21 -7.48
C ASP A 94 5.87 17.68 -7.40
N ALA A 95 4.56 17.92 -7.42
CA ALA A 95 3.98 19.25 -7.25
C ALA A 95 4.32 19.85 -5.87
N VAL A 96 4.19 19.06 -4.79
CA VAL A 96 4.58 19.48 -3.43
C VAL A 96 6.06 19.83 -3.36
N LYS A 97 6.92 19.00 -3.96
CA LYS A 97 8.37 19.26 -4.02
C LYS A 97 8.68 20.56 -4.78
N ALA A 98 8.02 20.82 -5.91
CA ALA A 98 8.19 22.04 -6.68
C ALA A 98 7.67 23.30 -5.93
N ASN A 99 6.61 23.14 -5.14
CA ASN A 99 5.99 24.21 -4.35
C ASN A 99 6.69 24.48 -3.00
N ARG A 100 7.82 23.82 -2.72
CA ARG A 100 8.52 23.97 -1.43
C ARG A 100 8.82 25.43 -1.04
N LEU A 101 9.05 26.31 -2.03
CA LEU A 101 9.32 27.74 -1.80
C LEU A 101 8.09 28.64 -1.97
N ALA A 102 7.11 28.24 -2.78
CA ALA A 102 5.94 29.06 -3.10
C ALA A 102 4.83 28.99 -2.04
N LYS A 103 4.83 27.95 -1.18
CA LYS A 103 3.88 27.76 -0.06
C LYS A 103 2.40 27.81 -0.47
N ALA A 104 2.07 27.54 -1.73
CA ALA A 104 0.68 27.44 -2.17
C ALA A 104 0.03 26.16 -1.62
N SER A 105 -1.28 26.15 -1.45
CA SER A 105 -2.01 24.92 -1.09
C SER A 105 -2.02 23.97 -2.30
N ILE A 106 -1.68 22.70 -2.08
CA ILE A 106 -1.85 21.64 -3.07
C ILE A 106 -2.70 20.56 -2.41
N ASP A 107 -3.84 20.27 -3.00
CA ASP A 107 -4.74 19.26 -2.48
C ASP A 107 -4.21 17.85 -2.77
N PRO A 108 -4.22 16.94 -1.77
CA PRO A 108 -3.82 15.57 -1.98
C PRO A 108 -4.86 14.81 -2.83
N PRO A 109 -4.44 13.82 -3.63
CA PRO A 109 -5.36 13.05 -4.46
C PRO A 109 -6.30 12.14 -3.65
N PHE A 110 -5.96 11.81 -2.40
CA PHE A 110 -6.83 11.07 -1.48
C PHE A 110 -6.89 11.74 -0.11
N GLY A 111 -8.08 11.85 0.47
CA GLY A 111 -8.38 12.74 1.59
C GLY A 111 -7.66 12.46 2.91
N TRP A 112 -7.01 11.30 3.08
CA TRP A 112 -6.25 10.99 4.31
C TRP A 112 -4.77 11.44 4.25
N MET A 113 -4.29 11.91 3.10
CA MET A 113 -2.88 12.27 2.88
C MET A 113 -2.57 13.75 3.16
N GLY A 114 -3.52 14.50 3.72
CA GLY A 114 -3.40 15.92 4.09
C GLY A 114 -3.14 16.10 5.57
#